data_AF-T0ZAC2-F1
#
_entry.id   AF-T0ZAC2-F1
#
_cell.length_a   1.000
_cell.length_b   1.000
_cell.length_c   1.000
_cell.angle_alpha   90.00
_cell.angle_beta   90.00
_cell.angle_gamma   90.00
#
_symmetry.space_group_name_H-M   'P 1'
#
loop_
_entity.id
_entity.type
_entity.pdbx_description
1 polymer ?
#
loop_
_entity_poly.entity_id
_entity_poly.type
_entity_poly.pdbx_seq_one_letter_code
_entity_poly.pdbx_strand_id
1 'polypeptide(L)'
;MLGLLAAGTSSKLILIAALAALAAESISMGAVAYTSTLSRRSLYLSEVERERREMAELPEEERREVREILDGWGFEGEEREEMLRRIESKPKAMLDVMMAFELRLAPVHVDQARQSALLVGGATVVGSFIPLLPVFFTSNPWAIGISSVILSGAMLFAV
;
A
#
# COMPACT_ATOMS: atom_id res chain seq x y z
N MET A 1 -15.22 -21.24 -5.84
CA MET A 1 -14.98 -22.70 -6.06
C MET A 1 -15.95 -23.60 -5.28
N LEU A 2 -16.05 -23.48 -3.96
CA LEU A 2 -16.91 -24.34 -3.12
C LEU A 2 -18.39 -24.35 -3.53
N GLY A 3 -18.94 -23.19 -3.94
CA GLY A 3 -20.31 -23.13 -4.47
C GLY A 3 -20.52 -23.94 -5.76
N LEU A 4 -19.54 -23.98 -6.67
CA LEU A 4 -19.60 -24.79 -7.90
C LEU A 4 -19.48 -26.28 -7.59
N LEU A 5 -18.66 -26.66 -6.59
CA LEU A 5 -18.57 -28.03 -6.08
C LEU A 5 -19.92 -28.47 -5.48
N ALA A 6 -20.55 -27.63 -4.66
CA ALA A 6 -21.87 -27.91 -4.07
C ALA A 6 -22.97 -28.04 -5.14
N ALA A 7 -22.85 -27.31 -6.25
CA ALA A 7 -23.77 -27.39 -7.38
C ALA A 7 -23.55 -28.63 -8.29
N GLY A 8 -22.62 -29.53 -7.96
CA GLY A 8 -22.35 -30.73 -8.76
C GLY A 8 -21.67 -30.46 -10.10
N THR A 9 -20.99 -29.32 -10.23
CA THR A 9 -20.32 -28.92 -11.47
C THR A 9 -19.10 -29.81 -11.75
N SER A 10 -18.83 -30.13 -13.02
CA SER A 10 -17.66 -30.93 -13.40
C SER A 10 -16.34 -30.23 -13.03
N SER A 11 -15.31 -31.00 -12.66
CA SER A 11 -13.99 -30.48 -12.28
C SER A 11 -13.37 -29.57 -13.35
N LYS A 12 -13.62 -29.85 -14.64
CA LYS A 12 -13.13 -29.04 -15.76
C LYS A 12 -13.74 -27.64 -15.78
N LEU A 13 -15.05 -27.54 -15.55
CA LEU A 13 -15.74 -26.25 -15.47
C LEU A 13 -15.33 -25.48 -14.20
N ILE A 14 -15.13 -26.19 -13.08
CA ILE A 14 -14.62 -25.59 -11.84
C ILE A 14 -13.24 -24.96 -12.07
N LEU A 15 -12.34 -25.65 -12.76
CA LEU A 15 -11.00 -25.16 -13.04
C LEU A 15 -11.03 -23.91 -13.94
N ILE A 16 -11.82 -23.94 -15.03
CA ILE A 16 -11.96 -22.79 -15.94
C ILE A 16 -12.52 -21.58 -15.18
N ALA A 17 -13.58 -21.77 -14.41
CA ALA A 17 -14.19 -20.69 -13.63
C ALA A 17 -13.24 -20.13 -12.57
N ALA A 18 -12.46 -21.00 -11.91
CA ALA A 18 -11.48 -20.58 -10.92
C ALA A 18 -10.32 -19.78 -11.54
N LEU A 19 -9.79 -20.22 -12.68
CA LEU A 19 -8.73 -19.49 -13.39
C LEU A 19 -9.24 -18.14 -13.93
N ALA A 20 -10.47 -18.09 -14.43
CA ALA A 20 -11.10 -16.84 -14.88
C ALA A 20 -11.29 -15.87 -13.71
N ALA A 21 -11.76 -16.36 -12.56
CA ALA A 21 -11.91 -15.57 -11.35
C ALA A 21 -10.55 -15.05 -10.85
N LEU A 22 -9.52 -15.90 -10.80
CA LEU A 22 -8.16 -15.51 -10.40
C LEU A 22 -7.58 -14.44 -11.32
N ALA A 23 -7.76 -14.58 -12.64
CA ALA A 23 -7.29 -13.59 -13.60
C ALA A 23 -8.00 -12.24 -13.40
N ALA A 24 -9.32 -12.24 -13.23
CA ALA A 24 -10.09 -11.03 -12.98
C ALA A 24 -9.68 -10.36 -11.65
N GLU A 25 -9.51 -11.15 -10.60
CA GLU A 25 -9.10 -10.68 -9.26
C GLU A 25 -7.70 -10.07 -9.29
N SER A 26 -6.73 -10.75 -9.89
CA SER A 26 -5.35 -10.25 -10.00
C SER A 26 -5.26 -8.93 -10.77
N ILE A 27 -5.95 -8.84 -11.91
CA ILE A 27 -6.00 -7.59 -12.71
C ILE A 27 -6.64 -6.48 -11.88
N SER A 28 -7.75 -6.76 -11.20
CA SER A 28 -8.44 -5.79 -10.35
C SER A 28 -7.54 -5.29 -9.21
N MET A 29 -6.91 -6.20 -8.45
CA MET A 29 -6.03 -5.81 -7.34
C MET A 29 -4.80 -5.06 -7.82
N GLY A 30 -4.18 -5.46 -8.93
CA GLY A 30 -3.07 -4.73 -9.54
C GLY A 30 -3.47 -3.32 -10.00
N ALA A 31 -4.65 -3.16 -10.60
CA ALA A 31 -5.17 -1.85 -11.00
C ALA A 31 -5.50 -0.95 -9.79
N VAL A 32 -6.06 -1.51 -8.72
CA VAL A 32 -6.30 -0.80 -7.46
C VAL A 32 -4.99 -0.34 -6.83
N ALA A 33 -3.98 -1.22 -6.79
CA ALA A 33 -2.66 -0.89 -6.27
C ALA A 33 -2.00 0.23 -7.08
N TYR A 34 -2.06 0.15 -8.41
CA TYR A 34 -1.54 1.17 -9.32
C TYR A 34 -2.17 2.54 -9.07
N THR A 35 -3.50 2.60 -9.12
CA THR A 35 -4.25 3.86 -8.99
C THR A 35 -4.14 4.44 -7.58
N SER A 36 -4.11 3.60 -6.55
CA SER A 36 -3.88 4.04 -5.17
C SER A 36 -2.49 4.66 -4.98
N THR A 37 -1.44 4.04 -5.51
CA THR A 37 -0.09 4.60 -5.45
C THR A 37 0.03 5.89 -6.26
N LEU A 38 -0.63 5.96 -7.43
CA LEU A 38 -0.68 7.17 -8.24
C LEU A 38 -1.38 8.32 -7.49
N SER A 39 -2.50 8.03 -6.83
CA SER A 39 -3.24 9.00 -6.02
C SER A 39 -2.42 9.53 -4.85
N ARG A 40 -1.72 8.64 -4.12
CA ARG A 40 -0.78 9.04 -3.07
C ARG A 40 0.33 9.94 -3.60
N ARG A 41 0.85 9.66 -4.80
CA ARG A 41 1.86 10.51 -5.44
C ARG A 41 1.30 11.87 -5.83
N SER A 42 0.10 11.95 -6.39
CA SER A 42 -0.51 13.25 -6.72
C SER A 42 -0.77 14.08 -5.47
N LEU A 43 -1.25 13.45 -4.39
CA LEU A 43 -1.43 14.10 -3.09
C LEU A 43 -0.08 14.61 -2.55
N TYR A 44 0.96 13.76 -2.54
CA TYR A 44 2.28 14.18 -2.10
C TYR A 44 2.78 15.41 -2.86
N LEU A 45 2.64 15.44 -4.19
CA LEU A 45 3.08 16.56 -5.00
C LEU A 45 2.24 17.83 -4.81
N SER A 46 0.93 17.70 -4.59
CA SER A 46 0.09 18.86 -4.30
C SER A 46 0.42 19.48 -2.95
N GLU A 47 0.70 18.64 -1.95
CA GLU A 47 1.10 19.09 -0.61
C GLU A 47 2.48 19.75 -0.65
N VAL A 48 3.46 19.20 -1.37
CA VAL A 48 4.77 19.86 -1.60
C VAL A 48 4.61 21.26 -2.19
N GLU A 49 3.69 21.43 -3.14
CA GLU A 49 3.45 22.72 -3.76
C GLU A 49 2.70 23.68 -2.84
N ARG A 50 1.78 23.18 -1.99
CA ARG A 50 1.10 23.99 -0.97
C ARG A 50 2.10 24.49 0.08
N GLU A 51 2.87 23.56 0.63
CA GLU A 51 3.89 23.83 1.65
C GLU A 51 4.91 24.86 1.18
N ARG A 52 5.39 24.74 -0.06
CA ARG A 52 6.31 25.72 -0.64
C ARG A 52 5.74 27.14 -0.73
N ARG A 53 4.42 27.27 -0.90
CA ARG A 53 3.74 28.57 -0.90
C ARG A 53 3.58 29.09 0.51
N GLU A 54 3.17 28.24 1.44
CA GLU A 54 3.01 28.60 2.86
C GLU A 54 4.36 29.04 3.46
N MET A 55 5.46 28.34 3.18
CA MET A 55 6.83 28.76 3.49
C MET A 55 7.23 30.15 2.95
N ALA A 56 6.62 30.60 1.85
CA ALA A 56 6.93 31.90 1.23
C ALA A 56 5.97 33.01 1.67
N GLU A 57 4.69 32.68 1.88
CA GLU A 57 3.61 33.63 2.18
C GLU A 57 3.40 33.80 3.69
N LEU A 58 3.65 32.75 4.48
CA LEU A 58 3.37 32.66 5.92
C LEU A 58 4.59 32.15 6.73
N PRO A 59 5.80 32.74 6.55
CA PRO A 59 7.04 32.21 7.14
C PRO A 59 7.03 32.16 8.68
N GLU A 60 6.28 33.04 9.35
CA GLU A 60 6.18 33.04 10.81
C GLU A 60 5.31 31.89 11.35
N GLU A 61 4.29 31.44 10.60
CA GLU A 61 3.44 30.31 10.99
C GLU A 61 4.20 29.00 10.84
N GLU A 62 4.85 28.83 9.70
CA GLU A 62 5.75 27.72 9.37
C GLU A 62 6.90 27.58 10.39
N ARG A 63 7.47 28.71 10.80
CA ARG A 63 8.48 28.75 11.87
C ARG A 63 7.91 28.26 13.20
N ARG A 64 6.65 28.57 13.52
CA ARG A 64 5.98 28.10 14.74
C ARG A 64 5.76 26.59 14.67
N GLU A 65 5.37 26.05 13.52
CA GLU A 65 5.15 24.60 13.35
C GLU A 65 6.45 23.81 13.47
N VAL A 66 7.55 24.26 12.86
CA VAL A 66 8.87 23.63 13.08
C VAL A 66 9.29 23.70 14.55
N ARG A 67 8.98 24.80 15.25
CA ARG A 67 9.25 24.93 16.69
C ARG A 67 8.44 23.88 17.49
N GLU A 68 7.16 23.70 17.19
CA GLU A 68 6.31 22.70 17.83
C GLU A 68 6.80 21.27 17.59
N ILE A 69 7.31 20.97 16.39
CA ILE A 69 7.96 19.70 16.07
C ILE A 69 9.19 19.48 16.96
N LEU A 70 10.06 20.49 17.09
CA LEU A 70 11.26 20.41 17.93
C LEU A 70 10.93 20.29 19.42
N ASP A 71 9.91 21.00 19.90
CA ASP A 71 9.40 20.88 21.27
C ASP A 71 8.89 19.45 21.51
N GLY A 72 8.18 18.86 20.55
CA GLY A 72 7.73 17.46 20.59
C GLY A 72 8.86 16.43 20.63
N TRP A 73 10.06 16.79 20.16
CA TRP A 73 11.28 15.97 20.27
C TRP A 73 12.05 16.21 21.59
N GLY A 74 11.62 17.17 22.40
CA GLY A 74 12.26 17.52 23.68
C GLY A 74 13.43 18.49 23.56
N PHE A 75 13.57 19.20 22.44
CA PHE A 75 14.56 20.28 22.32
C PHE A 75 14.02 21.56 22.97
N GLU A 76 14.80 22.17 23.87
CA GLU A 76 14.37 23.35 24.64
C GLU A 76 15.40 24.49 24.59
N GLY A 77 14.97 25.69 24.95
CA GLY A 77 15.84 26.85 25.17
C GLY A 77 16.67 27.25 23.95
N GLU A 78 17.96 27.49 24.17
CA GLU A 78 18.88 27.99 23.15
C GLU A 78 19.18 26.96 22.05
N GLU A 79 19.22 25.66 22.40
CA GLU A 79 19.46 24.56 21.45
C GLU A 79 18.35 24.50 20.40
N ARG A 80 17.09 24.58 20.85
CA ARG A 80 15.92 24.60 19.95
C ARG A 80 15.98 25.78 18.99
N GLU A 81 16.24 26.99 19.50
CA GLU A 81 16.29 28.19 18.65
C GLU A 81 17.48 28.15 17.68
N GLU A 82 18.60 27.52 18.04
CA GLU A 82 19.70 27.29 17.11
C GLU A 82 19.33 26.29 16.01
N MET A 83 18.71 25.16 16.36
CA MET A 83 18.24 24.18 15.38
C MET A 83 17.21 24.78 14.44
N LEU A 84 16.24 25.52 14.97
CA LEU A 84 15.21 26.22 14.20
C LEU A 84 15.85 27.15 13.15
N ARG A 85 16.79 28.02 13.57
CA ARG A 85 17.51 28.91 12.64
C ARG A 85 18.28 28.13 11.57
N ARG A 86 18.91 27.01 11.93
CA ARG A 86 19.65 26.16 10.98
C ARG A 86 18.72 25.48 9.97
N ILE A 87 17.54 25.03 10.39
CA ILE A 87 16.53 24.42 9.52
C ILE A 87 15.95 25.48 8.57
N GLU A 88 15.52 26.61 9.11
CA GLU A 88 14.97 27.75 8.36
C GLU A 88 15.93 28.28 7.30
N SER A 89 17.25 28.30 7.59
CA SER A 89 18.27 28.71 6.60
C SER A 89 18.38 27.78 5.38
N LYS A 90 17.73 26.62 5.41
CA LYS A 90 17.79 25.59 4.37
C LYS A 90 16.37 25.23 3.92
N PRO A 91 15.81 25.91 2.90
CA PRO A 91 14.43 25.70 2.45
C PRO A 91 14.10 24.23 2.13
N LYS A 92 15.06 23.50 1.55
CA LYS A 92 14.88 22.06 1.30
C LYS A 92 14.73 21.25 2.60
N ALA A 93 15.56 21.52 3.60
CA ALA A 93 15.51 20.80 4.87
C ALA A 93 14.22 21.13 5.64
N MET A 94 13.79 22.39 5.61
CA MET A 94 12.51 22.81 6.19
C MET A 94 11.34 22.10 5.53
N LEU A 95 11.25 22.11 4.20
CA LEU A 95 10.23 21.38 3.45
C LEU A 95 10.25 19.87 3.77
N ASP A 96 11.42 19.25 3.82
CA ASP A 96 11.55 17.82 4.14
C ASP A 96 11.08 17.53 5.58
N VAL A 97 11.32 18.44 6.54
CA VAL A 97 10.84 18.34 7.93
C VAL A 97 9.32 18.47 7.99
N MET A 98 8.74 19.49 7.37
CA MET A 98 7.30 19.71 7.38
C MET A 98 6.55 18.54 6.73
N MET A 99 6.96 18.14 5.53
CA MET A 99 6.37 16.99 4.83
C MET A 99 6.44 15.70 5.66
N ALA A 100 7.55 15.45 6.35
CA ALA A 100 7.77 14.20 7.10
C ALA A 100 7.08 14.18 8.46
N PHE A 101 7.09 15.29 9.20
CA PHE A 101 6.71 15.30 10.62
C PHE A 101 5.37 15.98 10.88
N GLU A 102 5.04 17.00 10.11
CA GLU A 102 3.74 17.66 10.21
C GLU A 102 2.69 16.89 9.41
N LEU A 103 2.88 16.76 8.09
CA LEU A 103 1.92 16.11 7.18
C LEU A 103 2.03 14.58 7.20
N ARG A 104 3.14 14.03 7.72
CA ARG A 104 3.42 12.58 7.77
C ARG A 104 3.37 11.90 6.39
N LEU A 105 3.82 12.62 5.37
CA LEU A 105 3.82 12.19 3.99
C LEU A 105 5.21 11.76 3.54
N ALA A 106 5.31 10.51 3.12
CA ALA A 106 6.54 9.97 2.54
C ALA A 106 6.60 10.23 1.03
N PRO A 107 7.79 10.50 0.46
CA PRO A 107 7.96 10.68 -0.97
C PRO A 107 7.60 9.42 -1.76
N VAL A 108 6.76 9.61 -2.78
CA VAL A 108 6.33 8.53 -3.69
C VAL A 108 6.99 8.70 -5.07
N HIS A 109 7.87 7.77 -5.44
CA HIS A 109 8.54 7.79 -6.74
C HIS A 109 7.59 7.40 -7.89
N VAL A 110 7.90 7.86 -9.10
CA VAL A 110 7.10 7.61 -10.31
C VAL A 110 6.94 6.11 -10.58
N ASP A 111 8.01 5.33 -10.40
CA ASP A 111 8.02 3.91 -10.72
C ASP A 111 7.29 3.04 -9.70
N GLN A 112 7.05 3.57 -8.48
CA GLN A 112 6.40 2.81 -7.41
C GLN A 112 4.98 2.38 -7.80
N ALA A 113 4.27 3.15 -8.63
CA ALA A 113 2.91 2.76 -9.06
C ALA A 113 2.93 1.46 -9.87
N ARG A 114 3.87 1.33 -10.82
CA ARG A 114 4.02 0.11 -11.62
C ARG A 114 4.51 -1.07 -10.78
N GLN A 115 5.48 -0.83 -9.90
CA GLN A 115 6.00 -1.85 -8.99
C GLN A 115 4.89 -2.37 -8.06
N SER A 116 4.11 -1.47 -7.46
CA SER A 116 2.96 -1.78 -6.61
C SER A 116 1.93 -2.64 -7.36
N ALA A 117 1.59 -2.28 -8.60
CA ALA A 117 0.67 -3.04 -9.43
C ALA A 117 1.15 -4.47 -9.71
N LEU A 118 2.42 -4.63 -10.08
CA LEU A 118 3.02 -5.93 -10.39
C LEU A 118 3.17 -6.80 -9.15
N LEU A 119 3.61 -6.22 -8.03
CA LEU A 119 3.78 -6.92 -6.76
C LEU A 119 2.44 -7.40 -6.21
N VAL A 120 1.45 -6.50 -6.13
CA VAL A 120 0.13 -6.85 -5.61
C VAL A 120 -0.56 -7.82 -6.55
N GLY A 121 -0.63 -7.54 -7.85
CA GLY A 121 -1.26 -8.43 -8.82
C GLY A 121 -0.60 -9.81 -8.86
N GLY A 122 0.74 -9.87 -8.82
CA GLY A 122 1.50 -11.12 -8.76
C GLY A 122 1.28 -11.89 -7.45
N ALA A 123 1.29 -11.20 -6.31
CA ALA A 123 0.99 -11.81 -5.02
C ALA A 123 -0.44 -12.39 -4.99
N THR A 124 -1.42 -11.70 -5.57
CA THR A 124 -2.80 -12.21 -5.72
C THR A 124 -2.84 -13.49 -6.54
N VAL A 125 -2.10 -13.57 -7.66
CA VAL A 125 -2.00 -14.82 -8.45
C VAL A 125 -1.46 -15.95 -7.57
N VAL A 126 -0.33 -15.74 -6.90
CA VAL A 126 0.32 -16.78 -6.09
C VAL A 126 -0.58 -17.21 -4.94
N GLY A 127 -1.15 -16.25 -4.20
CA GLY A 127 -2.04 -16.52 -3.06
C GLY A 127 -3.31 -17.26 -3.47
N SER A 128 -3.95 -16.84 -4.56
CA SER A 128 -5.19 -17.46 -5.05
C SER A 128 -4.94 -18.78 -5.80
N PHE A 129 -3.71 -19.11 -6.20
CA PHE A 129 -3.39 -20.37 -6.86
C PHE A 129 -3.30 -21.55 -5.91
N ILE A 130 -2.84 -21.34 -4.67
CA ILE A 130 -2.61 -22.42 -3.69
C ILE A 130 -3.90 -23.19 -3.37
N PRO A 131 -5.06 -22.55 -3.10
CA PRO A 131 -6.31 -23.26 -2.87
C PRO A 131 -6.84 -24.02 -4.10
N LEU A 132 -6.31 -23.78 -5.31
CA LEU A 132 -6.72 -24.45 -6.54
C LEU A 132 -5.93 -25.75 -6.80
N LEU A 133 -4.77 -25.93 -6.13
CA LEU A 133 -3.93 -27.11 -6.29
C LEU A 133 -4.67 -28.44 -6.16
N PRO A 134 -5.59 -28.64 -5.18
CA PRO A 134 -6.25 -29.93 -5.01
C PRO A 134 -7.06 -30.42 -6.21
N VAL A 135 -7.57 -29.50 -7.05
CA VAL A 135 -8.36 -29.84 -8.25
C VAL A 135 -7.52 -30.63 -9.26
N PHE A 136 -6.19 -30.47 -9.25
CA PHE A 136 -5.28 -31.18 -10.15
C PHE A 136 -4.95 -32.60 -9.69
N PHE A 137 -5.08 -32.90 -8.40
CA PHE A 137 -4.65 -34.19 -7.81
C PHE A 137 -5.81 -35.16 -7.56
N THR A 138 -7.04 -34.67 -7.41
CA THR A 138 -8.19 -35.53 -7.11
C THR A 138 -9.44 -35.06 -7.85
N SER A 139 -10.25 -36.04 -8.27
CA SER A 139 -11.56 -35.79 -8.90
C SER A 139 -12.72 -35.93 -7.91
N ASN A 140 -12.45 -36.30 -6.64
CA ASN A 140 -13.48 -36.42 -5.62
C ASN A 140 -13.87 -35.01 -5.09
N PRO A 141 -15.12 -34.54 -5.29
CA PRO A 141 -15.53 -33.20 -4.90
C PRO A 141 -15.36 -32.89 -3.41
N TRP A 142 -15.57 -33.87 -2.54
CA TRP A 142 -15.37 -33.73 -1.09
C TRP A 142 -13.91 -33.55 -0.73
N ALA A 143 -13.03 -34.35 -1.36
CA ALA A 143 -11.59 -34.24 -1.16
C ALA A 143 -11.07 -32.88 -1.62
N ILE A 144 -11.52 -32.38 -2.79
CA ILE A 144 -11.18 -31.04 -3.28
C ILE A 144 -11.64 -29.98 -2.28
N GLY A 145 -12.91 -30.02 -1.85
CA GLY A 145 -13.46 -29.01 -0.94
C GLY A 145 -12.69 -28.93 0.38
N ILE A 146 -12.50 -30.07 1.06
CA ILE A 146 -11.85 -30.14 2.37
C ILE A 146 -10.39 -29.70 2.28
N SER A 147 -9.63 -30.23 1.31
CA SER A 147 -8.21 -29.87 1.15
C SER A 147 -8.03 -28.39 0.80
N SER A 148 -8.91 -27.81 -0.01
CA SER A 148 -8.85 -26.38 -0.37
C SER A 148 -9.14 -25.49 0.84
N VAL A 149 -10.09 -25.86 1.70
CA VAL A 149 -10.35 -25.15 2.96
C VAL A 149 -9.16 -25.24 3.90
N ILE A 150 -8.59 -26.43 4.08
CA ILE A 150 -7.41 -26.63 4.94
C ILE A 150 -6.22 -25.82 4.42
N LEU A 151 -5.94 -25.87 3.11
CA LEU A 151 -4.84 -25.12 2.50
C LEU A 151 -5.04 -23.60 2.62
N SER A 152 -6.26 -23.12 2.38
CA SER A 152 -6.58 -21.70 2.54
C SER A 152 -6.41 -21.24 3.98
N GLY A 153 -6.93 -22.03 4.94
CA GLY A 153 -6.76 -21.76 6.37
C GLY A 153 -5.29 -21.75 6.77
N ALA A 154 -4.53 -22.77 6.38
CA ALA A 154 -3.10 -22.83 6.66
C ALA A 154 -2.35 -21.61 6.11
N MET A 155 -2.66 -21.17 4.88
CA MET A 155 -2.04 -19.97 4.30
C MET A 155 -2.40 -18.69 5.04
N LEU A 156 -3.67 -18.51 5.44
CA LEU A 156 -4.11 -17.33 6.18
C LEU A 156 -3.44 -17.19 7.55
N PHE A 157 -3.03 -18.30 8.18
CA PHE A 157 -2.37 -18.28 9.49
C PHE A 157 -0.85 -18.46 9.43
N ALA A 158 -0.29 -18.75 8.25
CA ALA A 158 1.16 -18.90 8.06
C ALA A 158 1.86 -17.61 7.65
N VAL A 159 1.13 -16.65 7.09
CA VAL A 159 1.59 -15.31 6.70
C VAL A 159 1.26 -14.32 7.81
#